data_AF-A0A7S2MRS7-F1
#
_entry.id   AF-A0A7S2MRS7-F1
#
_cell.length_a   1.000
_cell.length_b   1.000
_cell.length_c   1.000
_cell.angle_alpha   90.00
_cell.angle_beta   90.00
_cell.angle_gamma   90.00
#
_symmetry.space_group_name_H-M   'P 1'
#
loop_
_entity.id
_entity.type
_entity.pdbx_description
1 polymer ?
#
loop_
_entity_poly.entity_id
_entity_poly.type
_entity_poly.pdbx_seq_one_letter_code
_entity_poly.pdbx_strand_id
1 'polypeptide(L)'
;VLRSSGIPLPAPATEELLQALRMMDWKENVRPAVHADGYCVLKRPPALERPPRWRERDPRSVRRRVWELAEALLRGASENAAKFQFTAIAVSKNFRGTPHVDKNDRSVQYALSLGTFEEMSGELCVEETPFIVRAIDTHGKLACLDGRFPHWVSDYVGERYSVIFYRSEGEEDPVVRAVHQA
;
A
#
# COMPACT_ATOMS: atom_id res chain seq x y z
N VAL A 1 -6.67 4.72 21.86
CA VAL A 1 -6.52 4.10 20.51
C VAL A 1 -7.73 3.21 20.27
N LEU A 2 -8.40 3.37 19.14
CA LEU A 2 -9.46 2.47 18.71
C LEU A 2 -8.89 1.50 17.67
N ARG A 3 -9.30 0.24 17.70
CA ARG A 3 -8.84 -0.78 16.74
C ARG A 3 -9.88 -1.07 15.68
N SER A 4 -9.43 -1.33 14.45
CA SER A 4 -10.26 -1.85 13.36
C SER A 4 -9.40 -2.73 12.45
N SER A 5 -10.04 -3.33 11.46
CA SER A 5 -9.41 -4.23 10.50
C SER A 5 -9.84 -3.85 9.10
N GLY A 6 -8.92 -3.96 8.13
CA GLY A 6 -9.27 -3.90 6.71
C GLY A 6 -10.10 -5.11 6.27
N ILE A 7 -10.53 -5.08 5.01
CA ILE A 7 -11.24 -6.18 4.35
C ILE A 7 -10.25 -7.31 4.06
N PRO A 8 -10.49 -8.56 4.50
CA PRO A 8 -9.63 -9.69 4.18
C PRO A 8 -9.53 -9.94 2.68
N LEU A 9 -8.29 -10.09 2.19
CA LEU A 9 -8.02 -10.46 0.80
C LEU A 9 -7.79 -11.98 0.67
N PRO A 10 -8.00 -12.57 -0.52
CA PRO A 10 -7.76 -14.00 -0.73
C PRO A 10 -6.29 -14.38 -0.48
N ALA A 11 -6.06 -15.30 0.46
CA ALA A 11 -4.72 -15.73 0.86
C ALA A 11 -3.81 -16.19 -0.30
N PRO A 12 -4.29 -16.96 -1.30
CA PRO A 12 -3.46 -17.32 -2.45
C PRO A 12 -2.98 -16.11 -3.26
N ALA A 13 -3.82 -15.09 -3.40
CA ALA A 13 -3.50 -13.91 -4.19
C ALA A 13 -2.55 -12.96 -3.44
N THR A 14 -2.70 -12.84 -2.12
CA THR A 14 -1.76 -12.07 -1.29
C THR A 14 -0.39 -12.73 -1.19
N GLU A 15 -0.33 -14.07 -1.13
CA GLU A 15 0.94 -14.82 -1.17
C GLU A 15 1.66 -14.63 -2.51
N GLU A 16 0.93 -14.68 -3.62
CA GLU A 16 1.51 -14.44 -4.95
C GLU A 16 2.10 -13.02 -5.08
N LEU A 17 1.39 -12.00 -4.57
CA LEU A 17 1.91 -10.64 -4.53
C LEU A 17 3.14 -10.53 -3.61
N LEU A 18 3.14 -11.18 -2.45
CA LEU A 18 4.27 -11.21 -1.53
C LEU A 18 5.52 -11.81 -2.19
N GLN A 19 5.37 -12.90 -2.93
CA GLN A 19 6.47 -13.50 -3.69
C GLN A 19 7.03 -12.51 -4.72
N ALA A 20 6.17 -11.83 -5.48
CA ALA A 20 6.61 -10.82 -6.44
C ALA A 20 7.34 -9.63 -5.77
N LEU A 21 6.89 -9.18 -4.59
CA LEU A 21 7.53 -8.12 -3.81
C LEU A 21 8.93 -8.54 -3.31
N ARG A 22 9.10 -9.79 -2.87
CA ARG A 22 10.40 -10.34 -2.46
C ARG A 22 11.41 -10.42 -3.62
N MET A 23 10.92 -10.51 -4.86
CA MET A 23 11.75 -10.52 -6.07
C MET A 23 12.18 -9.12 -6.53
N MET A 24 11.58 -8.05 -5.99
CA MET A 24 11.97 -6.69 -6.36
C MET A 24 13.42 -6.39 -5.93
N ASP A 25 14.15 -5.65 -6.77
CA ASP A 25 15.43 -5.09 -6.37
C ASP A 25 15.22 -3.81 -5.55
N TRP A 26 15.45 -3.93 -4.24
CA TRP A 26 15.27 -2.85 -3.27
C TRP A 26 16.52 -1.97 -3.11
N LYS A 27 17.69 -2.37 -3.62
CA LYS A 27 18.97 -1.67 -3.39
C LYS A 27 19.07 -0.31 -4.09
N GLU A 28 18.35 -0.12 -5.19
CA GLU A 28 18.35 1.13 -5.97
C GLU A 28 17.28 2.14 -5.52
N ASN A 29 16.48 1.79 -4.49
CA ASN A 29 15.22 2.45 -4.17
C ASN A 29 15.25 3.01 -2.74
N VAL A 30 16.34 3.69 -2.38
CA VAL A 30 16.48 4.35 -1.06
C VAL A 30 16.08 5.82 -1.21
N ARG A 31 14.97 6.21 -0.59
CA ARG A 31 14.63 7.62 -0.41
C ARG A 31 15.20 8.04 0.95
N PRO A 32 16.22 8.91 1.02
CA PRO A 32 16.95 9.18 2.28
C PRO A 32 16.07 9.64 3.45
N ALA A 33 14.93 10.27 3.16
CA ALA A 33 13.96 10.72 4.17
C ALA A 33 12.92 9.64 4.57
N VAL A 34 13.00 8.45 3.99
CA VAL A 34 12.09 7.32 4.26
C VAL A 34 12.90 6.23 4.94
N HIS A 35 12.57 5.96 6.20
CA HIS A 35 13.16 4.86 6.95
C HIS A 35 12.56 3.53 6.45
N ALA A 36 13.16 2.96 5.40
CA ALA A 36 12.79 1.67 4.83
C ALA A 36 14.03 0.99 4.24
N ASP A 37 13.99 -0.35 4.15
CA ASP A 37 15.00 -1.12 3.41
C ASP A 37 14.86 -0.91 1.89
N GLY A 38 13.69 -0.47 1.44
CA GLY A 38 13.48 0.01 0.08
C GLY A 38 12.08 0.62 -0.12
N TYR A 39 11.98 1.52 -1.09
CA TYR A 39 10.78 2.28 -1.40
C TYR A 39 10.72 2.57 -2.91
N CYS A 40 9.69 2.07 -3.60
CA CYS A 40 9.52 2.25 -5.03
C CYS A 40 8.12 2.77 -5.34
N VAL A 41 8.03 3.79 -6.21
CA VAL A 41 6.76 4.21 -6.79
C VAL A 41 6.63 3.53 -8.16
N LEU A 42 5.64 2.66 -8.28
CA LEU A 42 5.26 2.05 -9.53
C LEU A 42 4.28 2.97 -10.24
N LYS A 43 4.48 3.16 -11.54
CA LYS A 43 3.55 3.85 -12.44
C LYS A 43 2.85 2.81 -13.30
N ARG A 44 1.66 3.18 -13.81
CA ARG A 44 0.88 2.29 -14.67
C ARG A 44 1.74 1.81 -15.83
N PRO A 45 1.94 0.49 -15.98
CA PRO A 45 2.74 0.00 -17.07
C PRO A 45 2.01 0.27 -18.40
N PRO A 46 2.75 0.53 -19.49
CA PRO A 46 2.12 0.75 -20.78
C PRO A 46 1.34 -0.49 -21.21
N ALA A 47 0.21 -0.25 -21.89
CA ALA A 47 -0.53 -1.30 -22.58
C ALA A 47 0.40 -1.97 -23.59
N LEU A 48 0.36 -3.30 -23.63
CA LEU A 48 1.16 -4.08 -24.57
C LEU A 48 0.21 -4.79 -25.53
N GLU A 49 0.57 -4.79 -26.81
CA GLU A 49 -0.16 -5.55 -27.84
C GLU A 49 -0.09 -7.06 -27.59
N ARG A 50 0.95 -7.52 -26.88
CA ARG A 50 1.17 -8.93 -26.51
C ARG A 50 1.66 -9.01 -25.07
N PRO A 51 1.29 -10.05 -24.30
CA PRO A 51 1.78 -10.24 -22.95
C PRO A 51 3.32 -10.35 -22.97
N PRO A 52 4.02 -9.63 -22.09
CA PRO A 52 5.47 -9.66 -22.04
C PRO A 52 5.90 -11.03 -21.54
N ARG A 53 7.02 -11.54 -22.08
CA ARG A 53 7.62 -12.77 -21.55
C ARG A 53 8.14 -12.48 -20.14
N TRP A 54 7.57 -13.14 -19.14
CA TRP A 54 8.04 -13.06 -17.75
C TRP A 54 9.52 -13.43 -17.66
N ARG A 55 10.28 -12.59 -16.95
CA ARG A 55 11.69 -12.80 -16.63
C ARG A 55 11.93 -12.38 -15.19
N GLU A 56 12.13 -13.37 -14.33
CA GLU A 56 12.29 -13.19 -12.88
C GLU A 56 13.45 -12.26 -12.47
N ARG A 57 14.51 -12.18 -13.27
CA ARG A 57 15.67 -11.30 -13.00
C ARG A 57 15.60 -9.93 -13.69
N ASP A 58 14.53 -9.65 -14.43
CA ASP A 58 14.36 -8.35 -15.08
C ASP A 58 13.51 -7.43 -14.17
N PRO A 59 14.08 -6.33 -13.62
CA PRO A 59 13.36 -5.43 -12.74
C PRO A 59 12.09 -4.84 -13.37
N ARG A 60 12.06 -4.65 -14.70
CA ARG A 60 10.87 -4.15 -15.39
C ARG A 60 9.75 -5.18 -15.39
N SER A 61 10.08 -6.44 -15.68
CA SER A 61 9.13 -7.54 -15.61
C SER A 61 8.57 -7.70 -14.20
N VAL A 62 9.43 -7.73 -13.18
CA VAL A 62 9.00 -7.85 -11.78
C VAL A 62 8.10 -6.70 -11.35
N ARG A 63 8.49 -5.45 -11.62
CA ARG A 63 7.68 -4.26 -11.27
C ARG A 63 6.31 -4.28 -11.95
N ARG A 64 6.23 -4.70 -13.21
CA ARG A 64 4.96 -4.90 -13.91
C ARG A 64 4.10 -5.96 -13.22
N ARG A 65 4.69 -7.10 -12.84
CA ARG A 65 3.94 -8.16 -12.15
C ARG A 65 3.40 -7.72 -10.80
N VAL A 66 4.20 -7.00 -10.01
CA VAL A 66 3.75 -6.39 -8.75
C VAL A 66 2.57 -5.44 -9.00
N TRP A 67 2.67 -4.57 -10.02
CA TRP A 67 1.55 -3.69 -10.39
C TRP A 67 0.28 -4.48 -10.73
N GLU A 68 0.37 -5.46 -11.62
CA GLU A 68 -0.78 -6.23 -12.11
C GLU A 68 -1.46 -7.03 -10.98
N LEU A 69 -0.67 -7.67 -10.11
CA LEU A 69 -1.19 -8.40 -8.95
C LEU A 69 -1.83 -7.48 -7.91
N ALA A 70 -1.18 -6.35 -7.61
CA ALA A 70 -1.71 -5.35 -6.68
C ALA A 70 -3.02 -4.76 -7.22
N GLU A 71 -3.07 -4.36 -8.49
CA GLU A 71 -4.29 -3.85 -9.11
C GLU A 71 -5.40 -4.89 -9.10
N ALA A 72 -5.12 -6.16 -9.43
CA ALA A 72 -6.13 -7.23 -9.37
C ALA A 72 -6.72 -7.39 -7.95
N LEU A 73 -5.88 -7.33 -6.91
CA LEU A 73 -6.34 -7.37 -5.52
C LEU A 73 -7.22 -6.17 -5.16
N LEU A 74 -6.82 -4.95 -5.52
CA LEU A 74 -7.62 -3.75 -5.30
C LEU A 74 -9.00 -3.88 -5.97
N ARG A 75 -9.01 -4.26 -7.27
CA ARG A 75 -10.26 -4.36 -8.04
C ARG A 75 -11.18 -5.46 -7.56
N GLY A 76 -10.63 -6.53 -6.97
CA GLY A 76 -11.40 -7.65 -6.42
C GLY A 76 -11.86 -7.48 -4.98
N ALA A 77 -11.41 -6.44 -4.26
CA ALA A 77 -11.65 -6.32 -2.82
C ALA A 77 -13.07 -5.87 -2.45
N SER A 78 -13.59 -4.85 -3.16
CA SER A 78 -14.92 -4.27 -2.90
C SER A 78 -15.39 -3.46 -4.11
N GLU A 79 -16.66 -3.04 -4.11
CA GLU A 79 -17.19 -2.13 -5.12
C GLU A 79 -16.50 -0.75 -5.11
N ASN A 80 -16.16 -0.22 -3.92
CA ASN A 80 -15.50 1.07 -3.79
C ASN A 80 -14.05 1.01 -4.29
N ALA A 81 -13.32 -0.02 -3.88
CA ALA A 81 -11.95 -0.28 -4.33
C ALA A 81 -11.89 -0.51 -5.84
N ALA A 82 -12.87 -1.24 -6.40
CA ALA A 82 -12.98 -1.46 -7.85
C ALA A 82 -13.13 -0.17 -8.66
N LYS A 83 -13.84 0.83 -8.13
CA LYS A 83 -14.06 2.12 -8.79
C LYS A 83 -12.93 3.13 -8.57
N PHE A 84 -12.07 2.91 -7.58
CA PHE A 84 -11.03 3.86 -7.21
C PHE A 84 -10.04 4.12 -8.36
N GLN A 85 -9.88 5.39 -8.74
CA GLN A 85 -8.95 5.80 -9.79
C GLN A 85 -7.64 6.24 -9.15
N PHE A 86 -6.65 5.35 -9.13
CA PHE A 86 -5.31 5.65 -8.61
C PHE A 86 -4.33 5.95 -9.76
N THR A 87 -3.34 6.79 -9.47
CA THR A 87 -2.30 7.20 -10.44
C THR A 87 -1.02 6.39 -10.31
N ALA A 88 -0.74 5.88 -9.11
CA ALA A 88 0.48 5.17 -8.80
C ALA A 88 0.29 4.22 -7.61
N ILE A 89 1.24 3.31 -7.46
CA ILE A 89 1.34 2.41 -6.31
C ILE A 89 2.69 2.67 -5.64
N ALA A 90 2.68 3.07 -4.38
CA ALA A 90 3.90 3.09 -3.57
C ALA A 90 4.05 1.72 -2.90
N VAL A 91 5.21 1.09 -3.10
CA VAL A 91 5.57 -0.14 -2.40
C VAL A 91 6.81 0.09 -1.55
N SER A 92 6.82 -0.48 -0.35
CA SER A 92 7.96 -0.37 0.56
C SER A 92 8.27 -1.69 1.25
N LYS A 93 9.54 -1.87 1.62
CA LYS A 93 10.05 -2.99 2.41
C LYS A 93 10.57 -2.48 3.74
N ASN A 94 10.13 -3.10 4.83
CA ASN A 94 10.51 -2.82 6.21
C ASN A 94 10.44 -1.33 6.57
N PHE A 95 9.42 -0.63 6.05
CA PHE A 95 9.20 0.77 6.37
C PHE A 95 8.87 0.97 7.84
N ARG A 96 9.56 1.91 8.48
CA ARG A 96 9.35 2.39 9.85
C ARG A 96 9.10 3.89 9.79
N GLY A 97 7.85 4.28 9.62
CA GLY A 97 7.48 5.68 9.48
C GLY A 97 7.26 6.36 10.82
N THR A 98 7.81 7.56 10.98
CA THR A 98 7.30 8.52 11.97
C THR A 98 5.97 9.10 11.46
N PRO A 99 5.14 9.70 12.34
CA PRO A 99 3.93 10.41 11.92
C PRO A 99 4.18 11.40 10.78
N HIS A 100 3.39 11.30 9.71
CA HIS A 100 3.49 12.18 8.54
C HIS A 100 2.13 12.37 7.86
N VAL A 101 2.10 13.27 6.88
CA VAL A 101 0.95 13.60 6.04
C VAL A 101 1.38 13.57 4.58
N ASP A 102 0.60 12.90 3.74
CA ASP A 102 0.85 12.80 2.31
C ASP A 102 0.24 13.99 1.56
N LYS A 103 0.96 15.11 1.59
CA LYS A 103 0.52 16.41 1.04
C LYS A 103 0.18 16.43 -0.46
N ASN A 104 0.63 15.42 -1.20
CA ASN A 104 0.41 15.34 -2.65
C ASN A 104 -0.81 14.49 -3.02
N ASP A 105 -1.47 13.87 -2.05
CA ASP A 105 -2.68 13.12 -2.30
C ASP A 105 -3.83 14.04 -2.69
N ARG A 106 -4.61 13.59 -3.66
CA ARG A 106 -5.82 14.24 -4.16
C ARG A 106 -7.08 13.46 -3.81
N SER A 107 -6.95 12.35 -3.10
CA SER A 107 -8.04 11.44 -2.71
C SER A 107 -7.58 10.58 -1.54
N VAL A 108 -8.46 9.68 -1.09
CA VAL A 108 -8.11 8.59 -0.18
C VAL A 108 -7.03 7.68 -0.78
N GLN A 109 -6.40 6.90 0.10
CA GLN A 109 -5.49 5.82 -0.22
C GLN A 109 -6.11 4.47 0.12
N TYR A 110 -5.74 3.45 -0.64
CA TYR A 110 -5.95 2.06 -0.24
C TYR A 110 -4.62 1.46 0.20
N ALA A 111 -4.61 0.85 1.39
CA ALA A 111 -3.40 0.35 2.03
C ALA A 111 -3.51 -1.15 2.34
N LEU A 112 -2.47 -1.88 1.97
CA LEU A 112 -2.27 -3.30 2.26
C LEU A 112 -0.87 -3.48 2.85
N SER A 113 -0.74 -4.37 3.84
CA SER A 113 0.55 -4.89 4.26
C SER A 113 0.65 -6.40 4.14
N LEU A 114 1.86 -6.90 3.85
CA LEU A 114 2.16 -8.31 3.62
C LEU A 114 3.48 -8.68 4.30
N GLY A 115 3.74 -9.98 4.45
CA GLY A 115 4.99 -10.49 5.01
C GLY A 115 4.75 -11.37 6.23
N THR A 116 5.80 -11.50 7.05
CA THR A 116 5.88 -12.44 8.17
C THR A 116 6.14 -11.73 9.51
N PHE A 117 5.64 -10.50 9.63
CA PHE A 117 5.71 -9.75 10.88
C PHE A 117 4.70 -10.28 11.90
N GLU A 118 4.98 -10.03 13.18
CA GLU A 118 4.20 -10.56 14.30
C GLU A 118 2.72 -10.16 14.24
N GLU A 119 1.84 -11.10 14.61
CA GLU A 119 0.41 -10.82 14.72
C GLU A 119 0.15 -9.66 15.71
N MET A 120 -0.86 -8.85 15.41
CA MET A 120 -1.22 -7.66 16.21
C MET A 120 -0.08 -6.62 16.35
N SER A 121 0.81 -6.54 15.35
CA SER A 121 1.85 -5.52 15.23
C SER A 121 1.82 -4.85 13.84
N GLY A 122 2.53 -3.74 13.64
CA GLY A 122 2.66 -3.12 12.31
C GLY A 122 1.35 -2.57 11.74
N GLU A 123 0.41 -2.22 12.63
CA GLU A 123 -0.87 -1.60 12.33
C GLU A 123 -0.66 -0.23 11.67
N LEU A 124 -1.55 0.14 10.75
CA LEU A 124 -1.59 1.49 10.21
C LEU A 124 -2.36 2.38 11.17
N CYS A 125 -1.66 3.31 11.82
CA CYS A 125 -2.22 4.26 12.77
C CYS A 125 -2.54 5.58 12.07
N VAL A 126 -3.73 6.13 12.30
CA VAL A 126 -4.14 7.46 11.79
C VAL A 126 -4.88 8.24 12.86
N GLU A 127 -4.62 9.54 12.94
CA GLU A 127 -5.37 10.46 13.80
C GLU A 127 -6.74 10.77 13.18
N GLU A 128 -7.82 10.26 13.77
CA GLU A 128 -9.20 10.63 13.39
C GLU A 128 -9.57 12.00 13.96
N THR A 129 -9.06 12.31 15.15
CA THR A 129 -9.20 13.60 15.84
C THR A 129 -7.95 13.83 16.71
N PRO A 130 -7.74 15.03 17.29
CA PRO A 130 -6.62 15.29 18.20
C PRO A 130 -6.53 14.35 19.42
N PHE A 131 -7.60 13.60 19.73
CA PHE A 131 -7.66 12.70 20.89
C PHE A 131 -7.92 11.24 20.52
N ILE A 132 -8.13 10.95 19.23
CA ILE A 132 -8.53 9.62 18.76
C ILE A 132 -7.57 9.17 17.66
N VAL A 133 -6.80 8.14 17.96
CA VAL A 133 -6.01 7.38 17.00
C VAL A 133 -6.73 6.09 16.66
N ARG A 134 -6.90 5.80 15.37
CA ARG A 134 -7.34 4.50 14.86
C ARG A 134 -6.11 3.68 14.48
N ALA A 135 -5.96 2.49 15.04
CA ALA A 135 -5.01 1.48 14.58
C ALA A 135 -5.75 0.45 13.72
N ILE A 136 -5.33 0.32 12.46
CA ILE A 136 -5.97 -0.51 11.44
C ILE A 136 -5.06 -1.68 11.11
N ASP A 137 -5.56 -2.89 11.30
CA ASP A 137 -4.88 -4.09 10.81
C ASP A 137 -4.99 -4.17 9.28
N THR A 138 -3.83 -4.18 8.62
CA THR A 138 -3.67 -4.26 7.16
C THR A 138 -2.95 -5.53 6.72
N HIS A 139 -2.63 -6.47 7.63
CA HIS A 139 -1.85 -7.66 7.31
C HIS A 139 -2.69 -8.67 6.51
N GLY A 140 -2.48 -8.72 5.20
CA GLY A 140 -3.33 -9.49 4.28
C GLY A 140 -4.75 -8.90 4.13
N LYS A 141 -4.93 -7.64 4.53
CA LYS A 141 -6.22 -6.95 4.57
C LYS A 141 -6.12 -5.57 3.95
N LEU A 142 -7.11 -5.19 3.15
CA LEU A 142 -7.17 -3.90 2.48
C LEU A 142 -7.91 -2.87 3.34
N ALA A 143 -7.26 -1.78 3.69
CA ALA A 143 -7.85 -0.64 4.37
C ALA A 143 -7.99 0.56 3.42
N CYS A 144 -8.94 1.44 3.71
CA CYS A 144 -9.14 2.70 3.00
C CYS A 144 -9.06 3.85 4.01
N LEU A 145 -8.11 4.76 3.81
CA LEU A 145 -7.87 5.91 4.67
C LEU A 145 -7.58 7.15 3.84
N ASP A 146 -7.66 8.32 4.44
CA ASP A 146 -7.18 9.54 3.83
C ASP A 146 -5.75 9.85 4.33
N GLY A 147 -4.75 9.67 3.47
CA GLY A 147 -3.33 9.92 3.77
C GLY A 147 -3.01 11.39 4.09
N ARG A 148 -3.99 12.29 3.90
CA ARG A 148 -3.88 13.71 4.27
C ARG A 148 -4.09 13.95 5.77
N PHE A 149 -4.47 12.92 6.54
CA PHE A 149 -4.44 12.94 8.01
C PHE A 149 -3.10 12.42 8.53
N PRO A 150 -2.62 12.90 9.70
CA PRO A 150 -1.40 12.38 10.32
C PRO A 150 -1.49 10.87 10.54
N HIS A 151 -0.54 10.12 9.98
CA HIS A 151 -0.53 8.66 10.07
C HIS A 151 0.89 8.08 10.13
N TRP A 152 1.00 6.86 10.65
CA TRP A 152 2.24 6.11 10.80
C TRP A 152 1.98 4.61 10.86
N VAL A 153 3.04 3.80 10.81
CA VAL A 153 2.97 2.36 11.06
C VAL A 153 3.45 2.11 12.49
N SER A 154 2.68 1.39 13.30
CA SER A 154 3.11 1.00 14.65
C SER A 154 4.31 0.04 14.60
N ASP A 155 4.99 -0.14 15.72
CA ASP A 155 6.15 -1.02 15.77
C ASP A 155 5.80 -2.47 15.40
N TYR A 156 6.77 -3.16 14.82
CA TYR A 156 6.71 -4.57 14.46
C TYR A 156 8.10 -5.20 14.38
N VAL A 157 8.14 -6.51 14.54
CA VAL A 157 9.30 -7.38 14.32
C VAL A 157 8.98 -8.32 13.15
N GLY A 158 9.97 -8.55 12.28
CA GLY A 158 9.85 -9.41 11.10
C GLY A 158 9.89 -8.65 9.77
N GLU A 159 9.53 -9.35 8.70
CA GLU A 159 9.52 -8.79 7.33
C GLU A 159 8.14 -8.21 7.01
N ARG A 160 8.08 -6.92 6.66
CA ARG A 160 6.84 -6.23 6.29
C ARG A 160 7.00 -5.52 4.97
N TYR A 161 6.04 -5.73 4.08
CA TYR A 161 5.85 -4.93 2.87
C TYR A 161 4.60 -4.08 2.99
N SER A 162 4.61 -2.90 2.41
CA SER A 162 3.40 -2.09 2.19
C SER A 162 3.13 -1.91 0.71
N VAL A 163 1.86 -1.89 0.35
CA VAL A 163 1.34 -1.57 -0.98
C VAL A 163 0.25 -0.53 -0.82
N ILE A 164 0.52 0.68 -1.29
CA ILE A 164 -0.33 1.86 -1.12
C ILE A 164 -0.76 2.36 -2.49
N PHE A 165 -2.06 2.34 -2.77
CA PHE A 165 -2.66 2.93 -3.96
C PHE A 165 -3.08 4.36 -3.64
N TYR A 166 -2.62 5.31 -4.44
CA TYR A 166 -2.92 6.73 -4.20
C TYR A 166 -3.14 7.49 -5.52
N ARG A 167 -3.83 8.63 -5.43
CA ARG A 167 -4.07 9.54 -6.55
C ARG A 167 -3.37 10.87 -6.28
N SER A 168 -2.42 11.24 -7.13
CA SER A 168 -1.68 12.51 -7.01
C SER A 168 -2.01 13.54 -8.09
N GLU A 169 -2.91 13.21 -9.01
CA GLU A 169 -3.28 14.02 -10.17
C GLU A 169 -4.80 14.11 -10.29
N GLY A 170 -5.29 15.13 -11.00
CA GLY A 170 -6.72 15.40 -11.16
C GLY A 170 -7.31 16.28 -10.07
N GLU A 171 -8.64 16.31 -10.00
CA GLU A 171 -9.40 17.06 -9.00
C GLU A 171 -9.16 16.50 -7.59
N GLU A 172 -9.12 17.39 -6.61
CA GLU A 172 -8.94 17.04 -5.21
C GLU A 172 -10.28 16.72 -4.55
N ASP A 173 -10.42 15.51 -4.02
CA ASP A 173 -11.61 15.12 -3.27
C ASP A 173 -11.63 15.86 -1.91
N PRO A 174 -12.81 16.25 -1.41
CA PRO A 174 -12.93 16.85 -0.08
C PRO A 174 -12.31 15.97 1.01
N VAL A 175 -11.58 16.61 1.94
CA VAL A 175 -11.04 15.97 3.15
C VAL A 175 -12.16 15.95 4.20
N VAL A 176 -12.72 14.77 4.49
CA VAL A 176 -13.89 14.66 5.38
C VAL A 176 -13.60 13.86 6.65
N ARG A 177 -12.92 12.72 6.54
CA ARG A 177 -12.59 11.83 7.66
C ARG A 177 -11.35 11.01 7.35
N ALA A 178 -10.67 10.55 8.39
CA ALA A 178 -9.42 9.80 8.24
C ALA A 178 -9.64 8.36 7.71
N VAL A 179 -10.75 7.71 8.04
CA VAL A 179 -10.98 6.29 7.72
C VAL A 179 -12.29 6.14 6.94
N HIS A 180 -12.23 5.35 5.88
CA HIS A 180 -13.31 5.12 4.94
C HIS A 180 -13.66 3.64 4.85
N GLN A 181 -14.86 3.34 4.35
CA GLN A 181 -15.18 1.98 3.96
C GLN A 181 -14.37 1.62 2.72
N ALA A 182 -13.56 0.57 2.86
CA ALA A 182 -12.78 0.01 1.77
C ALA A 182 -13.66 -0.66 0.72
#